data_AF-A0A965LLE6-F1
#
_entry.id   AF-A0A965LLE6-F1
#
_cell.length_a   1.000
_cell.length_b   1.000
_cell.length_c   1.000
_cell.angle_alpha   90.00
_cell.angle_beta   90.00
_cell.angle_gamma   90.00
#
_symmetry.space_group_name_H-M   'P 1'
#
loop_
_entity.id
_entity.type
_entity.pdbx_description
1 polymer ?
#
loop_
_entity_poly.entity_id
_entity_poly.type
_entity_poly.pdbx_seq_one_letter_code
_entity_poly.pdbx_strand_id
1 'polypeptide(L)'
;WGLVALWNALESGDMKRAAEIHAPIAKMVSYQTTLDSYVAVEKYLLVKQGVFTNTRQRGPVSFILDNSVTDVIDAAYVELEKLVKS
;
A
#
# COMPACT_ATOMS: atom_id res chain seq x y z
N TRP A 1 -8.18 6.15 1.58
CA TRP A 1 -9.37 5.53 0.94
C TRP A 1 -9.38 4.01 1.13
N GLY A 2 -8.29 3.27 0.87
CA GLY A 2 -8.28 1.79 1.04
C GLY A 2 -8.60 1.31 2.46
N LEU A 3 -7.97 1.90 3.47
CA LEU A 3 -8.24 1.58 4.88
C LEU A 3 -9.68 1.96 5.31
N VAL A 4 -10.22 3.05 4.75
CA VAL A 4 -11.60 3.48 5.00
C VAL A 4 -12.60 2.49 4.39
N ALA A 5 -12.32 1.96 3.19
CA ALA A 5 -13.16 0.95 2.58
C ALA A 5 -13.14 -0.38 3.35
N LEU A 6 -11.97 -0.78 3.89
CA LEU A 6 -11.88 -1.92 4.81
C LEU A 6 -12.72 -1.67 6.07
N TRP A 7 -12.58 -0.51 6.69
CA TRP A 7 -13.37 -0.12 7.87
C TRP A 7 -14.88 -0.19 7.59
N ASN A 8 -15.33 0.38 6.48
CA ASN A 8 -16.75 0.37 6.10
C ASN A 8 -17.27 -1.05 5.85
N ALA A 9 -16.46 -1.93 5.23
CA ALA A 9 -16.84 -3.32 5.01
C ALA A 9 -16.96 -4.12 6.32
N LEU A 10 -16.09 -3.82 7.30
CA LEU A 10 -16.18 -4.39 8.64
C LEU A 10 -17.41 -3.88 9.39
N GLU A 11 -17.69 -2.57 9.34
CA GLU A 11 -18.89 -1.99 9.94
C GLU A 11 -20.19 -2.54 9.33
N SER A 12 -20.23 -2.77 8.02
CA SER A 12 -21.39 -3.34 7.35
C SER A 12 -21.55 -4.85 7.55
N GLY A 13 -20.62 -5.50 8.26
CA GLY A 13 -20.61 -6.95 8.48
C GLY A 13 -20.26 -7.78 7.24
N ASP A 14 -19.81 -7.14 6.15
CA ASP A 14 -19.42 -7.83 4.91
C ASP A 14 -17.99 -8.36 5.04
N MET A 15 -17.87 -9.48 5.76
CA MET A 15 -16.58 -10.13 6.02
C MET A 15 -15.91 -10.63 4.75
N LYS A 16 -16.67 -10.96 3.70
CA LYS A 16 -16.11 -11.37 2.41
C LYS A 16 -15.41 -10.18 1.76
N ARG A 17 -16.08 -9.04 1.69
CA ARG A 17 -15.52 -7.80 1.16
C ARG A 17 -14.34 -7.30 1.98
N ALA A 18 -14.44 -7.39 3.31
CA ALA A 18 -13.35 -7.04 4.19
C ALA A 18 -12.11 -7.93 3.94
N ALA A 19 -12.29 -9.24 3.76
CA ALA A 19 -11.19 -10.16 3.44
C ALA A 19 -10.55 -9.86 2.06
N GLU A 20 -11.37 -9.57 1.05
CA GLU A 20 -10.92 -9.19 -0.30
C GLU A 20 -10.08 -7.91 -0.26
N ILE A 21 -10.48 -6.90 0.51
CA ILE A 21 -9.73 -5.63 0.66
C ILE A 21 -8.49 -5.83 1.53
N HIS A 22 -8.57 -6.66 2.57
CA HIS A 22 -7.46 -6.92 3.48
C HIS A 22 -6.31 -7.67 2.81
N ALA A 23 -6.60 -8.63 1.92
CA ALA A 23 -5.57 -9.43 1.24
C ALA A 23 -4.47 -8.61 0.52
N PRO A 24 -4.80 -7.64 -0.38
CA PRO A 24 -3.79 -6.82 -1.03
C PRO A 24 -3.07 -5.88 -0.05
N ILE A 25 -3.75 -5.39 1.01
CA ILE A 25 -3.13 -4.58 2.05
C ILE A 25 -2.07 -5.39 2.81
N ALA A 26 -2.43 -6.58 3.28
CA ALA A 26 -1.51 -7.47 3.98
C ALA A 26 -0.31 -7.87 3.10
N LYS A 27 -0.55 -8.10 1.80
CA LYS A 27 0.51 -8.37 0.83
C LYS A 27 1.49 -7.21 0.74
N MET A 28 1.03 -5.96 0.62
CA MET A 28 1.93 -4.78 0.63
C MET A 28 2.73 -4.66 1.93
N VAL A 29 2.07 -4.86 3.07
CA VAL A 29 2.72 -4.77 4.41
C VAL A 29 3.77 -5.88 4.59
N SER A 30 3.57 -7.07 4.03
CA SER A 30 4.55 -8.16 4.16
C SER A 30 5.93 -7.86 3.52
N TYR A 31 6.01 -6.89 2.61
CA TYR A 31 7.26 -6.43 2.01
C TYR A 31 7.95 -5.32 2.82
N GLN A 32 7.28 -4.80 3.86
CA GLN A 32 7.81 -3.77 4.76
C GLN A 32 8.50 -4.42 5.97
N THR A 33 9.50 -5.26 5.70
CA THR A 33 10.18 -6.07 6.74
C THR A 33 11.14 -5.27 7.63
N THR A 34 11.44 -4.01 7.27
CA THR A 34 12.33 -3.11 8.02
C THR A 34 11.73 -1.71 8.10
N LEU A 35 12.18 -0.91 9.07
CA LEU A 35 11.72 0.48 9.22
C LEU A 35 12.05 1.33 7.97
N ASP A 36 13.21 1.10 7.37
CA ASP A 36 13.62 1.78 6.14
C ASP A 36 12.75 1.38 4.93
N SER A 37 12.38 0.09 4.82
CA SER A 37 11.50 -0.37 3.75
C SER A 37 10.07 0.12 3.93
N TYR A 38 9.57 0.22 5.17
CA TYR A 38 8.30 0.87 5.48
C TYR A 38 8.28 2.33 4.96
N VAL A 39 9.26 3.15 5.34
CA VAL A 39 9.31 4.57 4.94
C VAL A 39 9.47 4.75 3.43
N ALA A 40 10.21 3.86 2.77
CA ALA A 40 10.37 3.89 1.31
C ALA A 40 9.06 3.55 0.59
N VAL A 41 8.38 2.47 0.99
CA VAL A 41 7.12 2.02 0.40
C VAL A 41 6.00 3.03 0.65
N GLU A 42 5.87 3.57 1.87
CA GLU A 42 4.85 4.56 2.22
C GLU A 42 4.98 5.82 1.34
N LYS A 43 6.21 6.34 1.19
CA LYS A 43 6.47 7.49 0.31
C LYS A 43 6.14 7.20 -1.14
N TYR A 44 6.49 6.02 -1.63
CA TYR A 44 6.18 5.59 -2.98
C TYR A 44 4.67 5.55 -3.23
N LEU A 45 3.91 4.94 -2.31
CA LEU A 45 2.45 4.89 -2.37
C LEU A 45 1.81 6.28 -2.28
N LEU A 46 2.30 7.17 -1.43
CA LEU A 46 1.79 8.53 -1.28
C LEU A 46 2.05 9.40 -2.51
N VAL A 47 3.15 9.18 -3.23
CA VAL A 47 3.38 9.81 -4.54
C VAL A 47 2.42 9.28 -5.58
N LYS A 48 2.17 7.96 -5.62
CA LYS A 48 1.19 7.35 -6.54
C LYS A 48 -0.24 7.80 -6.28
N GLN A 49 -0.60 8.04 -5.03
CA GLN A 49 -1.90 8.57 -4.65
C GLN A 49 -2.04 10.08 -4.96
N GLY A 50 -0.98 10.73 -5.43
CA GLY A 50 -0.94 12.17 -5.69
C GLY A 50 -0.94 13.03 -4.43
N VAL A 51 -0.76 12.43 -3.25
CA VAL A 51 -0.70 13.14 -1.96
C VAL A 51 0.64 13.86 -1.80
N PHE A 52 1.73 13.25 -2.29
CA PHE A 52 3.05 13.87 -2.33
C PHE A 52 3.53 14.13 -3.76
N THR A 53 4.21 15.25 -3.95
CA THR A 53 4.84 15.64 -5.22
C THR A 53 6.22 15.01 -5.43
N ASN A 54 6.82 14.38 -4.42
CA ASN A 54 8.17 13.82 -4.54
C ASN A 54 8.44 12.67 -3.56
N THR A 55 9.24 11.68 -4.01
CA THR A 55 9.74 10.56 -3.20
C THR A 55 11.01 10.90 -2.39
N ARG A 56 11.52 12.14 -2.47
CA ARG A 56 12.79 12.58 -1.85
C ARG A 56 12.87 12.20 -0.36
N GLN A 57 13.80 11.32 -0.04
CA GLN A 57 14.24 11.02 1.33
C GLN A 57 15.46 11.88 1.65
N ARG A 58 15.43 12.63 2.76
CA ARG A 58 16.62 13.30 3.31
C ARG A 58 17.38 12.24 4.11
N GLY A 59 18.65 12.02 3.75
CA GLY A 59 19.44 10.88 4.24
C GLY A 59 19.85 10.95 5.72
N PRO A 60 20.54 9.91 6.22
CA PRO A 60 20.98 8.72 5.48
C PRO A 60 19.84 7.70 5.38
N VAL A 61 19.55 7.22 4.18
CA VAL A 61 18.58 6.14 3.95
C VAL A 61 19.32 4.95 3.35
N SER A 62 19.25 3.81 4.01
CA SER A 62 20.03 2.61 3.65
C SER A 62 19.27 1.66 2.73
N PHE A 63 18.06 2.05 2.28
CA PHE A 63 17.17 1.21 1.49
C PHE A 63 16.75 1.91 0.19
N ILE A 64 17.30 1.43 -0.92
CA ILE A 64 16.88 1.78 -2.26
C ILE A 64 15.84 0.73 -2.66
N LEU A 65 14.62 1.16 -2.96
CA LEU A 65 13.57 0.28 -3.49
C LEU A 65 14.08 -0.41 -4.75
N ASP A 66 14.27 -1.72 -4.66
CA ASP A 66 14.59 -2.55 -5.82
C ASP A 66 13.35 -2.67 -6.73
N ASN A 67 13.58 -2.67 -8.05
CA ASN A 67 12.51 -2.67 -9.05
C ASN A 67 11.59 -3.90 -8.93
N SER A 68 12.13 -5.03 -8.45
CA SER A 68 11.35 -6.25 -8.23
C SER A 68 10.30 -6.10 -7.12
N VAL A 69 10.59 -5.28 -6.10
CA VAL A 69 9.69 -5.04 -4.97
C VAL A 69 8.62 -4.03 -5.36
N THR A 70 8.97 -3.02 -6.16
CA THR A 70 7.99 -2.03 -6.65
C THR A 70 6.94 -2.66 -7.56
N ASP A 71 7.31 -3.61 -8.41
CA ASP A 71 6.35 -4.27 -9.32
C ASP A 71 5.30 -5.09 -8.55
N VAL A 72 5.69 -5.74 -7.45
CA VAL A 72 4.76 -6.51 -6.62
C VAL A 72 3.83 -5.58 -5.83
N ILE A 73 4.37 -4.49 -5.28
CA ILE A 73 3.59 -3.46 -4.59
C ILE A 73 2.60 -2.83 -5.56
N ASP A 74 3.02 -2.57 -6.80
CA ASP A 74 2.17 -2.01 -7.85
C ASP A 74 1.02 -2.92 -8.22
N ALA A 75 1.29 -4.21 -8.39
CA ALA A 75 0.24 -5.19 -8.67
C ALA A 75 -0.81 -5.22 -7.53
N ALA A 76 -0.36 -5.24 -6.27
CA ALA A 76 -1.23 -5.23 -5.11
C ALA A 76 -2.00 -3.90 -4.96
N TYR A 77 -1.38 -2.78 -5.29
CA TYR A 77 -2.00 -1.46 -5.27
C TYR A 77 -3.11 -1.35 -6.32
N VAL A 78 -2.87 -1.82 -7.56
CA VAL A 78 -3.88 -1.83 -8.63
C VAL A 78 -5.06 -2.74 -8.28
N GLU A 79 -4.80 -3.89 -7.64
CA GLU A 79 -5.84 -4.79 -7.16
C GLU A 79 -6.71 -4.10 -6.09
N LEU A 80 -6.08 -3.46 -5.09
CA LEU A 80 -6.80 -2.70 -4.06
C LEU A 80 -7.61 -1.55 -4.67
N GLU A 81 -7.05 -0.83 -5.65
CA GLU A 81 -7.73 0.27 -6.31
C GLU A 81 -8.98 -0.19 -7.06
N LYS A 82 -8.88 -1.31 -7.80
CA LYS A 82 -10.04 -1.92 -8.48
C LYS A 82 -11.11 -2.34 -7.49
N LEU A 83 -10.72 -2.92 -6.36
CA LEU A 83 -11.67 -3.33 -5.34
C LEU A 83 -12.39 -2.11 -4.77
N VAL A 84 -11.68 -1.07 -4.35
CA VAL A 84 -12.33 0.05 -3.64
C VAL A 84 -13.05 1.04 -4.56
N LYS A 85 -12.66 1.13 -5.84
CA LYS A 85 -13.30 2.04 -6.81
C LYS A 85 -14.38 1.36 -7.69
N SER A 86 -14.58 0.04 -7.53
CA SER A 86 -15.70 -0.69 -8.14
C SER A 86 -16.95 -0.61 -7.28
#